data_AF-B1XR88-F1
#
_entry.id   AF-B1XR88-F1
#
_cell.length_a   1.000
_cell.length_b   1.000
_cell.length_c   1.000
_cell.angle_alpha   90.00
_cell.angle_beta   90.00
_cell.angle_gamma   90.00
#
_symmetry.space_group_name_H-M   'P 1'
#
loop_
_entity.id
_entity.type
_entity.pdbx_description
1 polymer ?
#
loop_
_entity_poly.entity_id
_entity_poly.type
_entity_poly.pdbx_seq_one_letter_code
_entity_poly.pdbx_strand_id
1 'polypeptide(L)'
;MKAQKVMATIDAQGQLTLDDPLVAIKNSRVEVIILIPEEDEADDEPTRAELLDDFRQAWHEAMTGQTLPIEKLWDDIDHAG
;
A
#
# COMPACT_ATOMS: atom_id res chain seq x y z
N MET A 1 2.40 -13.03 -18.23
CA MET A 1 3.10 -13.35 -16.97
C MET A 1 2.07 -13.72 -15.91
N LYS A 2 2.35 -14.66 -15.03
CA LYS A 2 1.46 -15.03 -13.91
C LYS A 2 2.28 -14.92 -12.62
N ALA A 3 1.79 -14.17 -11.64
CA ALA A 3 2.42 -14.04 -10.33
C ALA A 3 1.80 -15.04 -9.36
N GLN A 4 2.62 -15.62 -8.49
CA GLN A 4 2.18 -16.51 -7.40
C GLN A 4 2.77 -15.98 -6.10
N LYS A 5 1.92 -15.73 -5.10
CA LYS A 5 2.34 -15.37 -3.74
C LYS A 5 2.42 -16.65 -2.91
N VAL A 6 3.59 -16.90 -2.33
CA VAL A 6 3.85 -17.98 -1.36
C VAL A 6 4.58 -17.39 -0.17
N MET A 7 4.43 -18.04 0.99
CA MET A 7 5.21 -17.69 2.16
C MET A 7 6.60 -18.30 2.05
N ALA A 8 7.59 -17.58 2.58
CA ALA A 8 8.97 -17.98 2.56
C ALA A 8 9.70 -17.34 3.73
N THR A 9 10.73 -18.03 4.21
CA THR A 9 11.57 -17.59 5.31
C THR A 9 12.95 -17.21 4.78
N ILE A 10 13.48 -16.07 5.22
CA ILE A 10 14.88 -15.69 5.00
C ILE A 10 15.67 -16.14 6.24
N ASP A 11 16.64 -17.03 6.04
CA ASP A 11 17.48 -17.52 7.14
C ASP A 11 18.57 -16.50 7.55
N ALA A 12 19.32 -16.83 8.61
CA ALA A 12 20.40 -15.97 9.12
C ALA A 12 21.58 -15.78 8.13
N GLN A 13 21.63 -16.58 7.06
CA GLN A 13 22.62 -16.46 5.99
C GLN A 13 22.07 -15.68 4.79
N GLY A 14 20.81 -15.21 4.85
CA GLY A 14 20.14 -14.48 3.79
C GLY A 14 19.58 -15.38 2.68
N GLN A 15 19.43 -16.68 2.92
CA GLN A 15 18.84 -17.61 1.93
C GLN A 15 17.32 -17.66 2.06
N LEU A 16 16.63 -17.58 0.92
CA LEU A 16 15.18 -17.70 0.85
C LEU A 16 14.76 -19.17 0.76
N THR A 17 14.00 -19.65 1.73
CA THR A 17 13.38 -20.98 1.71
C THR A 17 11.88 -20.82 1.59
N LEU A 18 11.27 -21.43 0.56
CA LEU A 18 9.82 -21.43 0.40
C LEU A 18 9.19 -22.43 1.37
N ASP A 19 8.10 -22.04 2.03
CA ASP A 19 7.37 -22.92 2.93
C ASP A 19 6.61 -24.00 2.16
N ASP A 20 6.15 -23.65 0.95
CA ASP A 20 5.43 -24.52 0.02
C ASP A 20 6.06 -24.51 -1.39
N PRO A 21 5.99 -25.64 -2.12
CA PRO A 21 6.51 -25.71 -3.48
C PRO A 21 5.68 -24.90 -4.49
N LEU A 22 6.35 -24.33 -5.49
CA LEU A 22 5.70 -23.59 -6.58
C LEU A 22 4.95 -24.55 -7.51
N VAL A 23 3.63 -24.42 -7.59
CA VAL A 23 2.72 -25.45 -8.14
C VAL A 23 2.74 -25.58 -9.68
N ALA A 24 3.51 -24.78 -10.41
CA ALA A 24 3.40 -24.77 -11.88
C ALA A 24 4.66 -24.39 -12.66
N ILE A 25 5.85 -24.50 -12.07
CA ILE A 25 7.07 -24.04 -12.73
C ILE A 25 7.82 -25.25 -13.29
N LYS A 26 7.72 -25.45 -14.63
CA LYS A 26 8.68 -26.28 -15.38
C LYS A 26 10.08 -25.81 -15.00
N ASN A 27 11.09 -26.68 -14.92
CA ASN A 27 12.46 -26.25 -14.58
C ASN A 27 12.88 -25.06 -15.48
N SER A 28 12.93 -23.87 -14.89
CA SER A 28 13.08 -22.60 -15.61
C SER A 28 13.49 -21.50 -14.63
N ARG A 29 14.14 -20.46 -15.16
CA ARG A 29 14.54 -19.29 -14.39
C ARG A 29 13.33 -18.39 -14.18
N VAL A 30 13.18 -17.87 -12.96
CA VAL A 30 12.09 -16.96 -12.58
C VAL A 30 12.64 -15.69 -11.96
N GLU A 31 11.84 -14.63 -11.96
CA GLU A 31 12.08 -13.39 -11.21
C GLU A 31 11.38 -13.48 -9.87
N VAL A 32 12.06 -13.09 -8.78
CA VAL A 32 11.55 -13.15 -7.42
C VAL A 32 11.46 -11.73 -6.87
N ILE A 33 10.30 -11.38 -6.30
CA ILE A 33 10.06 -10.11 -5.60
C ILE A 33 9.94 -10.44 -4.11
N ILE A 34 10.79 -9.83 -3.28
CA ILE A 34 10.79 -10.01 -1.83
C ILE A 34 10.20 -8.73 -1.22
N LEU A 35 9.16 -8.89 -0.40
CA LEU A 35 8.59 -7.81 0.40
C LEU A 35 9.09 -8.00 1.83
N ILE A 36 9.96 -7.11 2.28
CA ILE A 36 10.41 -7.04 3.68
C ILE A 36 9.50 -6.02 4.37
N PRO A 37 8.73 -6.41 5.40
CA PRO A 37 7.98 -5.44 6.16
C PRO A 37 8.97 -4.50 6.84
N GLU A 38 8.76 -3.20 6.71
CA GLU A 38 9.50 -2.24 7.52
C GLU A 38 9.02 -2.42 8.97
N GLU A 39 9.95 -2.50 9.93
CA GLU A 39 9.57 -2.45 11.33
C GLU A 39 9.04 -1.04 11.57
N ASP A 40 7.73 -0.92 11.79
CA ASP A 40 7.03 0.35 11.94
C ASP A 40 7.83 1.30 12.85
N GLU A 41 8.46 2.31 12.26
CA GLU A 41 8.90 3.49 12.98
C GLU A 41 7.62 4.22 13.41
N ALA A 42 7.05 3.78 14.54
CA ALA A 42 5.88 4.37 15.19
C ALA A 42 4.85 4.92 14.19
N ASP A 43 4.07 3.98 13.66
CA ASP A 43 2.91 4.16 12.81
C ASP A 43 2.01 5.33 13.26
N ASP A 44 2.22 6.51 12.67
CA ASP A 44 1.20 7.56 12.53
C ASP A 44 0.26 7.20 11.36
N GLU A 45 0.20 5.93 10.90
CA GLU A 45 -0.85 5.52 9.98
C GLU A 45 -2.20 5.57 10.70
N PRO A 46 -3.20 6.20 10.07
CA PRO A 46 -4.53 6.27 10.64
C PRO A 46 -5.05 4.85 10.82
N THR A 47 -5.57 4.58 12.01
CA THR A 47 -6.21 3.30 12.29
C THR A 47 -7.31 3.04 11.26
N ARG A 48 -7.64 1.76 11.03
CA ARG A 48 -8.74 1.38 10.13
C ARG A 48 -10.06 2.08 10.45
N ALA A 49 -10.27 2.48 11.71
CA ALA A 49 -11.43 3.24 12.13
C ALA A 49 -11.38 4.70 11.64
N GLU A 50 -10.24 5.37 11.80
CA GLU A 50 -10.00 6.75 11.33
C GLU A 50 -10.12 6.84 9.82
N LEU A 51 -9.50 5.92 9.07
CA LEU A 51 -9.61 5.88 7.61
C LEU A 51 -11.06 5.73 7.12
N LEU A 52 -11.88 4.97 7.85
CA LEU A 52 -13.28 4.75 7.47
C LEU A 52 -14.16 5.97 7.80
N ASP A 53 -13.83 6.70 8.86
CA ASP A 53 -14.52 7.93 9.25
C ASP A 53 -14.21 9.06 8.26
N ASP A 54 -12.93 9.26 7.94
CA ASP A 54 -12.46 10.21 6.92
C ASP A 54 -13.12 9.95 5.56
N PHE A 55 -13.20 8.67 5.15
CA PHE A 55 -13.85 8.30 3.90
C PHE A 55 -15.36 8.62 3.92
N ARG A 56 -16.05 8.36 5.04
CA ARG A 56 -17.48 8.68 5.18
C ARG A 56 -17.72 10.18 5.12
N GLN A 57 -16.86 10.96 5.77
CA GLN A 57 -16.93 12.41 5.76
C GLN A 57 -16.72 12.95 4.34
N ALA A 58 -15.63 12.56 3.67
CA ALA A 58 -15.34 12.99 2.30
C ALA A 58 -16.46 12.60 1.31
N TRP A 59 -17.04 11.40 1.49
CA TRP A 59 -18.19 10.96 0.69
C TRP A 59 -19.45 11.79 0.95
N HIS A 60 -19.72 12.15 2.21
CA HIS A 60 -20.83 13.02 2.57
C HIS A 60 -20.66 14.44 2.00
N GLU A 61 -19.46 14.99 2.09
CA GLU A 61 -19.11 16.31 1.54
C GLU A 61 -19.29 16.34 0.01
N ALA A 62 -18.82 15.31 -0.69
CA ALA A 62 -19.01 15.16 -2.13
C ALA A 62 -20.50 15.08 -2.51
N MET A 63 -21.30 14.28 -1.79
CA MET A 63 -22.74 14.14 -2.07
C MET A 63 -23.55 15.40 -1.72
N THR A 64 -23.10 16.19 -0.76
CA THR A 64 -23.77 17.42 -0.31
C THR A 64 -23.29 18.67 -1.04
N GLY A 65 -22.31 18.54 -1.93
CA GLY A 65 -21.71 19.68 -2.66
C GLY A 65 -20.85 20.57 -1.77
N GLN A 66 -20.46 20.10 -0.59
CA GLN A 66 -19.48 20.74 0.29
C GLN A 66 -18.06 20.45 -0.22
N THR A 67 -17.81 20.80 -1.48
CA THR A 67 -16.53 20.55 -2.16
C THR A 67 -15.94 21.86 -2.66
N LEU A 68 -14.63 22.02 -2.55
CA LEU A 68 -13.95 23.16 -3.16
C LEU A 68 -13.67 22.89 -4.64
N PRO A 69 -14.00 23.82 -5.56
CA PRO A 69 -13.56 23.73 -6.96
C PRO A 69 -12.03 23.68 -7.03
N ILE A 70 -11.49 22.83 -7.90
CA ILE A 70 -10.03 22.67 -8.08
C ILE A 70 -9.33 24.01 -8.40
N GLU A 71 -10.00 24.89 -9.15
CA GLU A 71 -9.50 26.23 -9.49
C GLU A 71 -9.24 27.10 -8.24
N LYS A 72 -10.00 26.88 -7.16
CA LYS A 72 -9.85 27.61 -5.89
C LYS A 72 -8.75 27.04 -4.98
N LEU A 73 -8.29 25.82 -5.24
CA LEU A 73 -7.20 25.20 -4.48
C LEU A 73 -5.84 25.83 -4.82
N TRP A 74 -5.67 26.32 -6.06
CA TRP A 74 -4.44 26.98 -6.51
C TRP A 74 -4.30 28.41 -5.98
N ASP A 75 -5.42 29.12 -5.77
CA ASP A 75 -5.43 30.46 -5.17
C ASP A 75 -4.74 30.46 -3.79
N ASP A 76 -4.92 29.43 -2.97
CA ASP A 76 -4.33 29.36 -1.61
C ASP A 76 -2.84 28.99 -1.61
N ILE A 77 -2.37 28.26 -2.63
CA ILE A 77 -0.96 27.84 -2.75
C ILE A 77 -0.08 29.01 -3.21
N ASP A 78 -0.59 29.87 -4.08
CA ASP A 78 0.15 31.03 -4.60
C ASP A 78 0.34 32.16 -3.58
N HIS A 79 -0.42 32.16 -2.47
CA HIS A 79 -0.35 33.21 -1.43
C HIS A 79 0.43 32.80 -0.17
N ALA A 80 1.01 31.60 -0.12
CA ALA A 80 1.82 31.11 0.99
C ALA A 80 3.32 31.54 0.93
N GLY A 81 3.59 32.72 0.35
CA GLY A 81 4.92 33.30 0.16
C GLY A 81 5.31 34.37 1.19
#